data_AF-A0A661W1G3-F1
#
_entry.id   AF-A0A661W1G3-F1
#
_cell.length_a   1.000
_cell.length_b   1.000
_cell.length_c   1.000
_cell.angle_alpha   90.00
_cell.angle_beta   90.00
_cell.angle_gamma   90.00
#
_symmetry.space_group_name_H-M   'P 1'
#
loop_
_entity.id
_entity.type
_entity.pdbx_description
1 polymer ?
#
loop_
_entity_poly.entity_id
_entity_poly.type
_entity_poly.pdbx_seq_one_letter_code
_entity_poly.pdbx_strand_id
1 'polypeptide(L)'
;SFPPTEGAEEGTAAWICGTVVNYVVGLEPLPANETLLADLKPGDEIKMRLSNGVVLLFRFVERREVAADEASVFEQFHPRLTLVVEKEEGTWQIATADYVAEVEPVQPPSGTLAQPGQAVRVGDAQVTVIKGHAERSGPDLLPGTMYYLVEFSVENVGAVPLDANAFTMQLQDGVGNKYLLSPAASAAGEYGPLGGEIAPGATVQGTAGYLVPDTLAGPALIWTFSPRPGSELQASVSIPYEPEKVPAGHAEVTITDAFLSDDGDRLIIEGEIQNTGGEPLTVELSDISLSSSAGMSELIMAAPPLPWTVQPGQTQVIELQYSKPDASAALLSLLGYSFEIRGLQ
;
A
#
# COMPACT_ATOMS: atom_id res chain seq x y z
N SER A 1 3.86 8.93 -43.91
CA SER A 1 2.46 9.38 -43.87
C SER A 1 1.65 8.40 -43.06
N PHE A 2 0.71 8.89 -42.25
CA PHE A 2 -0.32 8.01 -41.66
C PHE A 2 -1.16 7.42 -42.80
N PRO A 3 -1.70 6.20 -42.64
CA PRO A 3 -2.67 5.68 -43.59
C PRO A 3 -3.89 6.62 -43.65
N PRO A 4 -4.45 6.92 -44.84
CA PRO A 4 -5.62 7.77 -44.95
C PRO A 4 -6.79 7.12 -44.21
N THR A 5 -7.43 7.87 -43.33
CA THR A 5 -8.65 7.49 -42.61
C THR A 5 -9.91 7.87 -43.39
N GLU A 6 -9.88 7.81 -44.72
CA GLU A 6 -11.07 8.10 -45.53
C GLU A 6 -12.22 7.16 -45.15
N GLY A 7 -13.25 7.74 -44.52
CA GLY A 7 -14.48 7.04 -44.11
C GLY A 7 -14.54 6.60 -42.65
N ALA A 8 -13.66 7.09 -41.78
CA ALA A 8 -13.72 6.78 -40.35
C ALA A 8 -14.82 7.61 -39.64
N GLU A 9 -15.60 6.99 -38.75
CA GLU A 9 -16.65 7.70 -37.98
C GLU A 9 -16.02 8.73 -37.03
N GLU A 10 -16.77 9.79 -36.68
CA GLU A 10 -16.36 10.83 -35.73
C GLU A 10 -15.85 10.18 -34.43
N GLY A 11 -14.58 10.39 -34.08
CA GLY A 11 -13.92 9.75 -32.93
C GLY A 11 -13.06 8.51 -33.24
N THR A 12 -12.78 8.23 -34.52
CA THR A 12 -11.85 7.15 -34.93
C THR A 12 -10.44 7.71 -35.17
N ALA A 13 -9.41 6.99 -34.72
CA ALA A 13 -8.02 7.39 -34.85
C ALA A 13 -7.16 6.26 -35.44
N ALA A 14 -6.10 6.62 -36.17
CA ALA A 14 -5.20 5.66 -36.82
C ALA A 14 -3.99 5.36 -35.94
N TRP A 15 -3.86 4.11 -35.49
CA TRP A 15 -2.69 3.67 -34.74
C TRP A 15 -1.57 3.22 -35.68
N ILE A 16 -0.32 3.58 -35.36
CA ILE A 16 0.85 3.04 -36.05
C ILE A 16 1.14 1.63 -35.54
N CYS A 17 0.88 0.64 -36.39
CA CYS A 17 1.13 -0.76 -36.08
C CYS A 17 2.59 -0.99 -35.63
N GLY A 18 2.75 -1.58 -34.44
CA GLY A 18 4.05 -1.91 -33.86
C GLY A 18 4.52 -0.98 -32.73
N THR A 19 3.79 0.09 -32.42
CA THR A 19 4.11 0.99 -31.31
C THR A 19 3.33 0.57 -30.05
N VAL A 20 3.96 -0.21 -29.16
CA VAL A 20 3.31 -0.86 -28.00
C VAL A 20 3.74 -0.28 -26.64
N VAL A 21 4.85 0.46 -26.60
CA VAL A 21 5.35 1.13 -25.38
C VAL A 21 4.96 2.62 -25.42
N ASN A 22 5.21 3.28 -26.54
CA ASN A 22 4.67 4.60 -26.85
C ASN A 22 3.56 4.41 -27.90
N TYR A 23 2.29 4.54 -27.53
CA TYR A 23 1.19 4.42 -28.48
C TYR A 23 1.18 5.66 -29.39
N VAL A 24 1.48 5.50 -30.68
CA VAL A 24 1.46 6.62 -31.62
C VAL A 24 0.17 6.57 -32.42
N VAL A 25 -0.66 7.60 -32.26
CA VAL A 25 -2.01 7.67 -32.79
C VAL A 25 -2.15 8.94 -33.63
N GLY A 26 -2.42 8.75 -34.92
CA GLY A 26 -2.76 9.80 -35.86
C GLY A 26 -4.24 10.16 -35.74
N LEU A 27 -4.49 11.45 -35.61
CA LEU A 27 -5.82 12.06 -35.60
C LEU A 27 -6.01 12.82 -36.91
N GLU A 28 -7.22 12.78 -37.44
CA GLU A 28 -7.57 13.57 -38.60
C GLU A 28 -7.44 15.07 -38.31
N PRO A 29 -6.98 15.90 -39.26
CA PRO A 29 -6.87 17.34 -39.12
C PRO A 29 -8.24 18.03 -39.23
N LEU A 30 -9.18 17.60 -38.40
CA LEU A 30 -10.49 18.22 -38.24
C LEU A 30 -10.38 19.35 -37.19
N PRO A 31 -11.09 20.48 -37.37
CA PRO A 31 -11.05 21.60 -36.41
C PRO A 31 -11.36 21.18 -34.95
N ALA A 32 -12.18 20.14 -34.77
CA ALA A 32 -12.49 19.57 -33.46
C ALA A 32 -11.24 18.92 -32.80
N ASN A 33 -10.43 18.19 -33.55
CA ASN A 33 -9.20 17.55 -33.02
C ASN A 33 -8.11 18.60 -32.76
N GLU A 34 -8.02 19.62 -33.61
CA GLU A 34 -7.10 20.73 -33.39
C GLU A 34 -7.44 21.51 -32.13
N THR A 35 -8.73 21.77 -31.90
CA THR A 35 -9.22 22.44 -30.69
C THR A 35 -9.02 21.55 -29.46
N LEU A 36 -9.30 20.24 -29.58
CA LEU A 36 -9.05 19.28 -28.52
C LEU A 36 -7.58 19.30 -28.07
N LEU A 37 -6.62 19.25 -29.01
CA LEU A 37 -5.20 19.36 -28.66
C LEU A 37 -4.84 20.74 -28.14
N ALA A 38 -5.49 21.80 -28.64
CA ALA A 38 -5.26 23.18 -28.21
C ALA A 38 -5.61 23.42 -26.73
N ASP A 39 -6.69 22.79 -26.27
CA ASP A 39 -7.26 22.97 -24.94
C ASP A 39 -6.59 22.13 -23.83
N LEU A 40 -5.81 21.10 -24.20
CA LEU A 40 -5.07 20.26 -23.25
C LEU A 40 -4.03 21.07 -22.48
N LYS A 41 -4.04 20.90 -21.16
CA LYS A 41 -3.09 21.49 -20.21
C LYS A 41 -2.28 20.40 -19.52
N PRO A 42 -1.00 20.67 -19.18
CA PRO A 42 -0.19 19.72 -18.43
C PRO A 42 -0.93 19.22 -17.19
N GLY A 43 -1.08 17.90 -17.07
CA GLY A 43 -1.84 17.26 -16.00
C GLY A 43 -3.23 16.78 -16.39
N ASP A 44 -3.77 17.19 -17.54
CA ASP A 44 -5.07 16.72 -18.04
C ASP A 44 -5.03 15.23 -18.37
N GLU A 45 -6.17 14.54 -18.18
CA GLU A 45 -6.29 13.11 -18.37
C GLU A 45 -6.77 12.77 -19.79
N ILE A 46 -6.09 11.83 -20.44
CA ILE A 46 -6.46 11.27 -21.74
C ILE A 46 -6.78 9.79 -21.55
N LYS A 47 -7.98 9.39 -21.97
CA LYS A 47 -8.44 7.99 -21.98
C LYS A 47 -8.33 7.42 -23.38
N MET A 48 -7.57 6.34 -23.51
CA MET A 48 -7.52 5.55 -24.74
C MET A 48 -8.27 4.24 -24.53
N ARG A 49 -9.41 4.07 -25.19
CA ARG A 49 -10.15 2.81 -25.20
C ARG A 49 -9.74 1.99 -26.41
N LEU A 50 -9.16 0.83 -26.15
CA LEU A 50 -8.79 -0.15 -27.17
C LEU A 50 -10.02 -0.96 -27.61
N SER A 51 -9.94 -1.58 -28.78
CA SER A 51 -11.04 -2.36 -29.36
C SER A 51 -11.39 -3.63 -28.57
N ASN A 52 -10.47 -4.11 -27.73
CA ASN A 52 -10.71 -5.21 -26.78
C ASN A 52 -11.40 -4.76 -25.49
N GLY A 53 -11.74 -3.47 -25.35
CA GLY A 53 -12.42 -2.91 -24.18
C GLY A 53 -11.48 -2.41 -23.08
N VAL A 54 -10.16 -2.62 -23.20
CA VAL A 54 -9.17 -2.07 -22.27
C VAL A 54 -9.15 -0.55 -22.36
N VAL A 55 -9.12 0.13 -21.22
CA VAL A 55 -8.99 1.59 -21.14
C VAL A 55 -7.63 1.93 -20.52
N LEU A 56 -6.78 2.63 -21.27
CA LEU A 56 -5.51 3.13 -20.80
C LEU A 56 -5.62 4.61 -20.44
N LEU A 57 -5.04 4.99 -19.30
CA LEU A 57 -5.03 6.35 -18.78
C LEU A 57 -3.65 6.99 -18.98
N PHE A 58 -3.66 8.19 -19.55
CA PHE A 58 -2.46 8.98 -19.76
C PHE A 58 -2.66 10.38 -19.18
N ARG A 59 -1.57 10.99 -18.73
CA ARG A 59 -1.56 12.37 -18.27
C ARG A 59 -0.79 13.21 -19.26
N PHE A 60 -1.47 14.19 -19.86
CA PHE A 60 -0.88 15.08 -20.83
C PHE A 60 0.30 15.84 -20.22
N VAL A 61 1.41 15.86 -20.95
CA VAL A 61 2.67 16.48 -20.53
C VAL A 61 2.88 17.76 -21.31
N GLU A 62 2.91 17.64 -22.63
CA GLU A 62 3.27 18.76 -23.49
C GLU A 62 2.70 18.60 -24.90
N ARG A 63 2.63 19.75 -25.59
CA ARG A 63 2.31 19.86 -27.01
C ARG A 63 3.42 20.61 -27.71
N ARG A 64 3.88 20.10 -28.86
CA ARG A 64 4.90 20.74 -29.69
C ARG A 64 4.61 20.52 -31.18
N GLU A 65 5.15 21.40 -32.01
CA GLU A 65 5.17 21.23 -33.45
C GLU A 65 6.53 20.69 -33.88
N VAL A 66 6.51 19.66 -34.73
CA VAL A 66 7.70 18.91 -35.18
C VAL A 66 7.65 18.70 -36.69
N ALA A 67 8.79 18.36 -37.29
CA ALA A 67 8.80 17.93 -38.68
C ALA A 67 8.14 16.54 -38.82
N ALA A 68 7.48 16.28 -39.95
CA ALA A 68 6.78 15.01 -40.20
C ALA A 68 7.68 13.76 -40.29
N ASP A 69 9.00 13.93 -40.25
CA ASP A 69 10.00 12.85 -40.25
C ASP A 69 10.79 12.76 -38.94
N GLU A 70 10.37 13.48 -37.88
CA GLU A 70 11.08 13.47 -36.61
C GLU A 70 10.99 12.10 -35.92
N ALA A 71 12.11 11.38 -35.90
CA ALA A 71 12.19 10.00 -35.38
C ALA A 71 11.84 9.88 -33.88
N SER A 72 12.04 10.96 -33.10
CA SER A 72 11.77 11.00 -31.66
C SER A 72 10.31 10.70 -31.32
N VAL A 73 9.39 11.02 -32.25
CA VAL A 73 7.95 10.78 -32.14
C VAL A 73 7.63 9.30 -31.96
N PHE A 74 8.46 8.41 -32.54
CA PHE A 74 8.22 6.97 -32.57
C PHE A 74 9.01 6.18 -31.51
N GLU A 75 9.83 6.85 -30.69
CA GLU A 75 10.65 6.18 -29.68
C GLU A 75 9.81 5.34 -28.71
N GLN A 76 10.23 4.11 -28.46
CA GLN A 76 9.51 3.10 -27.67
C GLN A 76 10.18 2.82 -26.31
N PHE A 77 10.98 3.74 -25.78
CA PHE A 77 11.76 3.50 -24.55
C PHE A 77 11.00 3.81 -23.26
N HIS A 78 9.86 4.51 -23.34
CA HIS A 78 9.09 4.93 -22.17
C HIS A 78 7.58 4.78 -22.43
N PRO A 79 6.81 4.24 -21.45
CA PRO A 79 5.36 4.12 -21.54
C PRO A 79 4.66 5.49 -21.72
N ARG A 80 4.09 5.75 -22.90
CA ARG A 80 3.44 7.03 -23.20
C ARG A 80 2.40 6.90 -24.33
N LEU A 81 1.64 7.97 -24.54
CA LEU A 81 0.76 8.19 -25.68
C LEU A 81 1.25 9.41 -26.45
N THR A 82 1.40 9.27 -27.76
CA THR A 82 1.70 10.37 -28.68
C THR A 82 0.57 10.52 -29.67
N LEU A 83 -0.20 11.59 -29.54
CA LEU A 83 -1.22 11.98 -30.52
C LEU A 83 -0.58 12.86 -31.58
N VAL A 84 -0.86 12.59 -32.85
CA VAL A 84 -0.31 13.33 -33.99
C VAL A 84 -1.44 13.89 -34.85
N VAL A 85 -1.45 15.20 -35.07
CA VAL A 85 -2.29 15.85 -36.07
C VAL A 85 -1.38 16.40 -37.17
N GLU A 86 -1.62 15.98 -38.41
CA GLU A 86 -0.90 16.52 -39.56
C GLU A 86 -1.33 17.96 -39.83
N LYS A 87 -0.36 18.86 -39.97
CA LYS A 87 -0.58 20.27 -40.32
C LYS A 87 -0.14 20.53 -41.76
N GLU A 88 -0.50 21.70 -42.26
CA GLU A 88 0.00 22.18 -43.54
C GLU A 88 1.54 22.25 -43.54
N GLU A 89 2.15 22.22 -44.73
CA GLU A 89 3.61 22.36 -44.94
C GLU A 89 4.48 21.22 -44.40
N GLY A 90 3.92 20.03 -44.14
CA GLY A 90 4.71 18.85 -43.74
C GLY A 90 5.20 18.90 -42.30
N THR A 91 4.46 19.62 -41.45
CA THR A 91 4.68 19.67 -40.00
C THR A 91 3.60 18.86 -39.28
N TRP A 92 3.94 18.36 -38.09
CA TRP A 92 3.02 17.66 -37.21
C TRP A 92 2.88 18.41 -35.91
N GLN A 93 1.63 18.57 -35.45
CA GLN A 93 1.36 18.92 -34.07
C GLN A 93 1.27 17.62 -33.27
N ILE A 94 2.15 17.48 -32.29
CA ILE A 94 2.16 16.32 -31.40
C ILE A 94 1.76 16.71 -29.99
N ALA A 95 0.98 15.85 -29.34
CA ALA A 95 0.68 15.90 -27.92
C ALA A 95 1.22 14.63 -27.27
N THR A 96 2.09 14.79 -26.27
CA THR A 96 2.68 13.67 -25.52
C THR A 96 2.05 13.60 -24.15
N ALA A 97 1.70 12.38 -23.74
CA ALA A 97 1.11 12.09 -22.44
C ALA A 97 1.77 10.87 -21.82
N ASP A 98 2.15 10.96 -20.55
CA ASP A 98 2.79 9.86 -19.82
C ASP A 98 1.74 8.86 -19.33
N TYR A 99 2.07 7.57 -19.36
CA TYR A 99 1.19 6.54 -18.83
C TYR A 99 0.99 6.70 -17.32
N VAL A 100 -0.26 6.72 -16.87
CA VAL A 100 -0.61 6.77 -15.45
C VAL A 100 -0.89 5.34 -14.99
N ALA A 101 0.09 4.73 -14.33
CA ALA A 101 -0.04 3.37 -13.79
C ALA A 101 -1.01 3.24 -12.60
N GLU A 102 -1.55 4.36 -12.11
CA GLU A 102 -2.36 4.42 -10.90
C GLU A 102 -3.56 5.38 -11.09
N VAL A 103 -4.65 4.93 -11.74
CA VAL A 103 -6.06 5.06 -11.29
C VAL A 103 -6.96 4.15 -12.15
N GLU A 104 -6.69 2.85 -12.19
CA GLU A 104 -7.81 1.92 -12.32
C GLU A 104 -8.02 1.30 -10.95
N PRO A 105 -9.12 1.60 -10.22
CA PRO A 105 -9.77 0.54 -9.49
C PRO A 105 -10.22 -0.47 -10.54
N VAL A 106 -9.32 -1.38 -10.92
CA VAL A 106 -9.74 -2.67 -11.42
C VAL A 106 -10.51 -3.24 -10.25
N GLN A 107 -11.81 -2.98 -10.18
CA GLN A 107 -12.70 -3.90 -9.53
C GLN A 107 -12.36 -5.23 -10.19
N PRO A 108 -11.76 -6.19 -9.44
CA PRO A 108 -11.51 -7.50 -10.02
C PRO A 108 -12.83 -7.94 -10.67
N PRO A 109 -12.81 -8.55 -11.87
CA PRO A 109 -14.02 -9.08 -12.47
C PRO A 109 -14.76 -9.82 -11.36
N SER A 110 -16.08 -9.64 -11.28
CA SER A 110 -16.95 -10.29 -10.31
C SER A 110 -17.03 -11.81 -10.56
N GLY A 111 -15.89 -12.47 -10.69
CA GLY A 111 -15.70 -13.88 -10.40
C GLY A 111 -15.53 -14.01 -8.89
N THR A 112 -16.25 -14.95 -8.31
CA THR A 112 -16.08 -15.34 -6.91
C THR A 112 -14.59 -15.55 -6.62
N LEU A 113 -14.02 -14.75 -5.71
CA LEU A 113 -12.66 -14.99 -5.22
C LEU A 113 -12.60 -16.39 -4.63
N ALA A 114 -11.72 -17.23 -5.14
CA ALA A 114 -11.51 -18.54 -4.57
C ALA A 114 -10.90 -18.42 -3.17
N GLN A 115 -11.07 -19.45 -2.36
CA GLN A 115 -10.47 -19.57 -1.04
C GLN A 115 -9.31 -20.58 -1.09
N PRO A 116 -8.36 -20.53 -0.13
CA PRO A 116 -7.38 -21.60 0.04
C PRO A 116 -8.04 -22.99 0.05
N GLY A 117 -7.42 -23.95 -0.62
CA GLY A 117 -7.93 -25.30 -0.84
C GLY A 117 -8.88 -25.46 -2.03
N GLN A 118 -9.33 -24.37 -2.67
CA GLN A 118 -10.14 -24.44 -3.89
C GLN A 118 -9.27 -24.40 -5.14
N ALA A 119 -9.46 -25.36 -6.04
CA ALA A 119 -8.79 -25.40 -7.33
C ALA A 119 -9.47 -24.45 -8.33
N VAL A 120 -8.68 -23.59 -8.96
CA VAL A 120 -9.13 -22.63 -9.97
C VAL A 120 -8.43 -22.94 -11.29
N ARG A 121 -9.22 -23.15 -12.34
CA ARG A 121 -8.69 -23.39 -13.68
C ARG A 121 -8.51 -22.06 -14.42
N VAL A 122 -7.31 -21.85 -14.96
CA VAL A 122 -6.92 -20.69 -15.76
C VAL A 122 -6.22 -21.19 -17.03
N GLY A 123 -6.97 -21.25 -18.12
CA GLY A 123 -6.50 -21.90 -19.36
C GLY A 123 -6.15 -23.38 -19.13
N ASP A 124 -4.88 -23.72 -19.36
CA ASP A 124 -4.32 -25.07 -19.22
C ASP A 124 -3.71 -25.33 -17.83
N ALA A 125 -3.69 -24.32 -16.96
CA ALA A 125 -3.25 -24.47 -15.57
C ALA A 125 -4.45 -24.61 -14.63
N GLN A 126 -4.34 -25.51 -13.64
CA GLN A 126 -5.24 -25.58 -12.50
C GLN A 126 -4.44 -25.27 -11.23
N VAL A 127 -4.70 -24.12 -10.61
CA VAL A 127 -3.95 -23.63 -9.45
C VAL A 127 -4.77 -23.81 -8.17
N THR A 128 -4.11 -24.21 -7.09
CA THR A 128 -4.70 -24.31 -5.75
C THR A 128 -3.77 -23.64 -4.74
N VAL A 129 -4.26 -22.63 -4.02
CA VAL A 129 -3.53 -22.09 -2.87
C VAL A 129 -3.69 -23.04 -1.69
N ILE A 130 -2.59 -23.45 -1.10
CA ILE A 130 -2.54 -24.36 0.04
C ILE A 130 -2.69 -23.54 1.34
N LYS A 131 -1.83 -22.54 1.54
CA LYS A 131 -1.85 -21.63 2.69
C LYS A 131 -1.12 -20.32 2.37
N GLY A 132 -1.50 -19.26 3.06
CA GLY A 132 -0.70 -18.04 3.16
C GLY A 132 -0.24 -17.82 4.60
N HIS A 133 0.98 -17.34 4.79
CA HIS A 133 1.53 -17.09 6.12
C HIS A 133 2.64 -16.03 6.09
N ALA A 134 2.83 -15.34 7.20
CA ALA A 134 3.91 -14.37 7.37
C ALA A 134 5.14 -15.04 8.00
N GLU A 135 6.32 -14.68 7.52
CA GLU A 135 7.63 -15.06 8.07
C GLU A 135 8.43 -13.79 8.38
N ARG A 136 8.83 -13.65 9.64
CA ARG A 136 9.50 -12.43 10.14
C ARG A 136 10.97 -12.67 10.45
N SER A 137 11.44 -13.90 10.30
CA SER A 137 12.83 -14.27 10.49
C SER A 137 13.45 -14.67 9.15
N GLY A 138 14.57 -14.03 8.81
CA GLY A 138 15.27 -14.29 7.56
C GLY A 138 16.60 -13.55 7.53
N PRO A 139 17.62 -14.12 6.86
CA PRO A 139 18.97 -13.56 6.88
C PRO A 139 19.07 -12.16 6.27
N ASP A 140 18.15 -11.80 5.37
CA ASP A 140 18.16 -10.54 4.59
C ASP A 140 16.95 -9.62 4.87
N LEU A 141 16.19 -9.88 5.94
CA LEU A 141 15.01 -9.08 6.29
C LEU A 141 15.42 -7.77 6.97
N LEU A 142 14.99 -6.64 6.40
CA LEU A 142 15.19 -5.31 6.99
C LEU A 142 14.19 -5.07 8.14
N PRO A 143 14.56 -4.27 9.16
CA PRO A 143 13.61 -3.81 10.17
C PRO A 143 12.38 -3.14 9.53
N GLY A 144 11.18 -3.42 10.05
CA GLY A 144 9.92 -2.90 9.49
C GLY A 144 9.38 -3.67 8.28
N THR A 145 10.02 -4.78 7.91
CA THR A 145 9.59 -5.65 6.81
C THR A 145 9.45 -7.09 7.25
N MET A 146 8.64 -7.84 6.50
CA MET A 146 8.48 -9.28 6.65
C MET A 146 8.29 -9.94 5.28
N TYR A 147 8.43 -11.26 5.24
CA TYR A 147 7.96 -12.04 4.09
C TYR A 147 6.50 -12.44 4.29
N TYR A 148 5.70 -12.30 3.24
CA TYR A 148 4.44 -13.02 3.13
C TYR A 148 4.59 -14.12 2.08
N LEU A 149 4.29 -15.35 2.47
CA LEU A 149 4.53 -16.56 1.69
C LEU A 149 3.20 -17.21 1.34
N VAL A 150 2.98 -17.42 0.04
CA VAL A 150 1.84 -18.17 -0.48
C VAL A 150 2.35 -19.51 -0.98
N GLU A 151 1.95 -20.58 -0.30
CA GLU A 151 2.22 -21.95 -0.73
C GLU A 151 1.10 -22.42 -1.65
N PHE A 152 1.44 -22.96 -2.81
CA PHE A 152 0.46 -23.33 -3.82
C PHE A 152 0.87 -24.58 -4.60
N SER A 153 -0.09 -25.16 -5.32
CA SER A 153 0.15 -26.19 -6.33
C SER A 153 -0.41 -25.75 -7.68
N VAL A 154 0.23 -26.21 -8.75
CA VAL A 154 -0.23 -26.07 -10.12
C VAL A 154 -0.23 -27.44 -10.79
N GLU A 155 -1.38 -27.80 -11.35
CA GLU A 155 -1.55 -28.93 -12.24
C GLU A 155 -1.63 -28.45 -13.69
N ASN A 156 -0.89 -29.08 -14.59
CA ASN A 156 -1.07 -28.88 -16.03
C ASN A 156 -2.21 -29.78 -16.52
N VAL A 157 -3.39 -29.20 -16.76
CA VAL A 157 -4.56 -29.90 -17.29
C VAL A 157 -4.69 -29.80 -18.81
N GLY A 158 -3.70 -29.19 -19.47
CA GLY A 158 -3.58 -29.07 -20.92
C GLY A 158 -2.84 -30.24 -21.57
N ALA A 159 -2.62 -30.11 -22.88
CA ALA A 159 -1.90 -31.10 -23.70
C ALA A 159 -0.44 -30.73 -24.00
N VAL A 160 -0.01 -29.52 -23.63
CA VAL A 160 1.33 -28.97 -23.88
C VAL A 160 2.00 -28.64 -22.54
N PRO A 161 3.34 -28.83 -22.38
CA PRO A 161 4.03 -28.39 -21.18
C PRO A 161 3.79 -26.91 -20.85
N LEU A 162 3.62 -26.60 -19.57
CA LEU A 162 3.56 -25.22 -19.07
C LEU A 162 4.96 -24.77 -18.66
N ASP A 163 5.38 -23.58 -19.07
CA ASP A 163 6.59 -22.95 -18.55
C ASP A 163 6.26 -22.18 -17.27
N ALA A 164 6.68 -22.70 -16.12
CA ALA A 164 6.44 -22.05 -14.83
C ALA A 164 7.18 -20.72 -14.69
N ASN A 165 8.25 -20.49 -15.47
CA ASN A 165 8.96 -19.21 -15.48
C ASN A 165 8.13 -18.09 -16.13
N ALA A 166 7.10 -18.45 -16.93
CA ALA A 166 6.18 -17.49 -17.54
C ALA A 166 5.02 -17.10 -16.60
N PHE A 167 4.92 -17.72 -15.42
CA PHE A 167 3.84 -17.41 -14.48
C PHE A 167 4.01 -16.03 -13.90
N THR A 168 2.91 -15.29 -13.84
CA THR A 168 2.84 -14.00 -13.17
C THR A 168 2.00 -14.14 -11.92
N MET A 169 2.55 -13.71 -10.79
CA MET A 169 1.96 -13.88 -9.46
C MET A 169 2.11 -12.57 -8.69
N GLN A 170 0.99 -12.03 -8.21
CA GLN A 170 0.94 -10.75 -7.48
C GLN A 170 0.13 -10.90 -6.21
N LEU A 171 0.56 -10.24 -5.14
CA LEU A 171 -0.19 -10.12 -3.90
C LEU A 171 -0.74 -8.71 -3.78
N GLN A 172 -1.96 -8.57 -3.30
CA GLN A 172 -2.58 -7.29 -2.98
C GLN A 172 -3.09 -7.31 -1.53
N ASP A 173 -2.87 -6.24 -0.78
CA ASP A 173 -3.35 -6.11 0.61
C ASP A 173 -4.79 -5.58 0.72
N GLY A 174 -5.27 -5.46 1.96
CA GLY A 174 -6.63 -4.98 2.26
C GLY A 174 -6.91 -3.51 1.91
N VAL A 175 -5.88 -2.70 1.63
CA VAL A 175 -6.03 -1.30 1.21
C VAL A 175 -5.70 -1.06 -0.26
N GLY A 176 -5.28 -2.11 -0.99
CA GLY A 176 -5.06 -2.08 -2.44
C GLY A 176 -3.60 -1.99 -2.87
N ASN A 177 -2.63 -1.98 -1.94
CA ASN A 177 -1.21 -2.01 -2.29
C ASN A 177 -0.87 -3.34 -2.95
N LYS A 178 -0.04 -3.29 -3.99
CA LYS A 178 0.38 -4.47 -4.77
C LYS A 178 1.84 -4.78 -4.55
N TYR A 179 2.14 -6.06 -4.37
CA TYR A 179 3.48 -6.58 -4.13
C TYR A 179 3.84 -7.58 -5.23
N LEU A 180 5.05 -7.40 -5.76
CA LEU A 180 5.61 -8.27 -6.79
C LEU A 180 6.31 -9.47 -6.15
N LEU A 181 6.33 -10.58 -6.90
CA LEU A 181 7.04 -11.79 -6.52
C LEU A 181 8.52 -11.48 -6.26
N SER A 182 9.02 -11.90 -5.10
CA SER A 182 10.42 -11.82 -4.72
C SER A 182 11.05 -13.21 -4.76
N PRO A 183 12.04 -13.46 -5.63
CA PRO A 183 12.75 -14.74 -5.65
C PRO A 183 13.41 -15.08 -4.30
N ALA A 184 13.97 -14.07 -3.62
CA ALA A 184 14.59 -14.24 -2.31
C ALA A 184 13.58 -14.64 -1.23
N ALA A 185 12.40 -14.01 -1.21
CA ALA A 185 11.33 -14.37 -0.29
C ALA A 185 10.76 -15.76 -0.62
N SER A 186 10.62 -16.08 -1.90
CA SER A 186 10.09 -17.38 -2.36
C SER A 186 10.99 -18.54 -1.94
N ALA A 187 12.30 -18.32 -1.84
CA ALA A 187 13.26 -19.31 -1.35
C ALA A 187 13.15 -19.60 0.15
N ALA A 188 12.46 -18.73 0.91
CA ALA A 188 12.24 -18.93 2.35
C ALA A 188 11.02 -19.82 2.66
N GLY A 189 10.16 -20.11 1.67
CA GLY A 189 8.97 -20.94 1.88
C GLY A 189 9.22 -22.43 1.72
N GLU A 190 8.16 -23.19 2.02
CA GLU A 190 8.23 -24.65 2.22
C GLU A 190 8.65 -25.41 0.95
N TYR A 191 8.20 -24.93 -0.21
CA TYR A 191 8.44 -25.58 -1.51
C TYR A 191 9.49 -24.87 -2.36
N GLY A 192 9.89 -23.65 -1.99
CA GLY A 192 10.82 -22.83 -2.76
C GLY A 192 10.20 -22.24 -4.04
N PRO A 193 10.96 -21.44 -4.81
CA PRO A 193 10.46 -20.83 -6.03
C PRO A 193 10.14 -21.90 -7.08
N LEU A 194 9.00 -21.74 -7.76
CA LEU A 194 8.62 -22.61 -8.87
C LEU A 194 9.29 -22.15 -10.16
N GLY A 195 9.84 -23.10 -10.92
CA GLY A 195 10.45 -22.83 -12.23
C GLY A 195 10.56 -24.10 -13.08
N GLY A 196 10.87 -23.92 -14.36
CA GLY A 196 10.99 -25.01 -15.33
C GLY A 196 9.66 -25.44 -15.96
N GLU A 197 9.66 -26.57 -16.65
CA GLU A 197 8.49 -27.08 -17.37
C GLU A 197 7.64 -28.02 -16.52
N ILE A 198 6.32 -27.86 -16.61
CA ILE A 198 5.32 -28.76 -16.01
C ILE A 198 4.68 -29.57 -17.13
N ALA A 199 4.99 -30.86 -17.19
CA ALA A 199 4.45 -31.76 -18.21
C ALA A 199 2.91 -31.91 -18.12
N PRO A 200 2.22 -32.24 -19.22
CA PRO A 200 0.78 -32.55 -19.20
C PRO A 200 0.41 -33.59 -18.14
N GLY A 201 -0.59 -33.28 -17.31
CA GLY A 201 -1.06 -34.11 -16.19
C GLY A 201 -0.18 -34.08 -14.95
N ALA A 202 0.97 -33.39 -14.97
CA ALA A 202 1.82 -33.25 -13.80
C ALA A 202 1.29 -32.18 -12.84
N THR A 203 1.46 -32.42 -11.54
CA THR A 203 1.22 -31.44 -10.47
C THR A 203 2.54 -31.13 -9.77
N VAL A 204 2.82 -29.85 -9.59
CA VAL A 204 4.01 -29.35 -8.88
C VAL A 204 3.59 -28.37 -7.80
N GLN A 205 4.39 -28.29 -6.74
CA GLN A 205 4.20 -27.34 -5.64
C GLN A 205 5.27 -26.27 -5.70
N GLY A 206 4.92 -25.06 -5.23
CA GLY A 206 5.84 -23.94 -5.16
C GLY A 206 5.42 -22.93 -4.12
N THR A 207 6.36 -22.04 -3.81
CA THR A 207 6.19 -20.89 -2.94
C THR A 207 6.25 -19.62 -3.77
N ALA A 208 5.25 -18.75 -3.61
CA ALA A 208 5.29 -17.36 -4.06
C ALA A 208 5.51 -16.45 -2.85
N GLY A 209 6.73 -15.92 -2.71
CA GLY A 209 7.10 -15.03 -1.61
C GLY A 209 7.10 -13.56 -1.99
N TYR A 210 6.70 -12.71 -1.04
CA TYR A 210 6.58 -11.26 -1.17
C TYR A 210 7.31 -10.55 -0.03
N LEU A 211 8.09 -9.52 -0.33
CA LEU A 211 8.61 -8.61 0.70
C LEU A 211 7.58 -7.51 0.95
N VAL A 212 7.09 -7.42 2.18
CA VAL A 212 5.99 -6.54 2.57
C VAL A 212 6.34 -5.80 3.86
N PRO A 213 5.68 -4.66 4.17
CA PRO A 213 5.76 -4.06 5.50
C PRO A 213 5.27 -5.04 6.57
N ASP A 214 5.85 -4.99 7.77
CA ASP A 214 5.35 -5.74 8.92
C ASP A 214 3.97 -5.29 9.41
N THR A 215 3.54 -4.10 8.96
CA THR A 215 2.22 -3.48 9.11
C THR A 215 1.24 -3.81 7.97
N LEU A 216 1.44 -4.92 7.25
CA LEU A 216 0.59 -5.34 6.13
C LEU A 216 -0.92 -5.27 6.48
N ALA A 217 -1.72 -4.70 5.59
CA ALA A 217 -3.14 -4.49 5.83
C ALA A 217 -3.99 -5.74 5.55
N GLY A 218 -4.85 -6.13 6.50
CA GLY A 218 -5.86 -7.18 6.36
C GLY A 218 -7.27 -6.61 6.09
N PRO A 219 -8.36 -7.40 6.25
CA PRO A 219 -8.44 -8.75 6.83
C PRO A 219 -8.23 -9.90 5.83
N ALA A 220 -7.99 -9.58 4.57
CA ALA A 220 -7.73 -10.56 3.53
C ALA A 220 -6.74 -9.99 2.52
N LEU A 221 -5.90 -10.86 1.98
CA LEU A 221 -5.00 -10.55 0.88
C LEU A 221 -5.52 -11.23 -0.38
N ILE A 222 -5.35 -10.58 -1.53
CA ILE A 222 -5.74 -11.13 -2.82
C ILE A 222 -4.47 -11.57 -3.54
N TRP A 223 -4.35 -12.87 -3.76
CA TRP A 223 -3.29 -13.44 -4.58
C TRP A 223 -3.81 -13.69 -6.00
N THR A 224 -3.15 -13.11 -6.99
CA THR A 224 -3.51 -13.24 -8.40
C THR A 224 -2.45 -14.04 -9.14
N PHE A 225 -2.90 -15.03 -9.90
CA PHE A 225 -2.07 -15.92 -10.72
C PHE A 225 -2.51 -15.85 -12.17
N SER A 226 -1.56 -15.70 -13.08
CA SER A 226 -1.77 -15.92 -14.51
C SER A 226 -0.65 -16.79 -15.09
N PRO A 227 -1.00 -17.83 -15.88
CA PRO A 227 -0.03 -18.75 -16.47
C PRO A 227 0.75 -18.14 -17.64
N ARG A 228 0.35 -16.95 -18.12
CA ARG A 228 1.03 -16.23 -19.21
C ARG A 228 1.03 -14.72 -18.93
N PRO A 229 2.15 -14.01 -19.15
CA PRO A 229 2.18 -12.56 -18.96
C PRO A 229 1.17 -11.86 -19.88
N GLY A 230 0.42 -10.90 -19.34
CA GLY A 230 -0.55 -10.10 -20.11
C GLY A 230 -1.84 -10.84 -20.52
N SER A 231 -2.06 -12.06 -20.04
CA SER A 231 -3.32 -12.79 -20.25
C SER A 231 -4.45 -12.18 -19.42
N GLU A 232 -5.62 -11.99 -20.03
CA GLU A 232 -6.86 -11.61 -19.33
C GLU A 232 -7.40 -12.75 -18.45
N LEU A 233 -6.97 -13.99 -18.72
CA LEU A 233 -7.28 -15.15 -17.87
C LEU A 233 -6.35 -15.16 -16.65
N GLN A 234 -6.93 -14.90 -15.49
CA GLN A 234 -6.26 -14.96 -14.19
C GLN A 234 -7.13 -15.67 -13.15
N ALA A 235 -6.50 -16.31 -12.18
CA ALA A 235 -7.13 -16.74 -10.94
C ALA A 235 -6.87 -15.68 -9.87
N SER A 236 -7.89 -15.39 -9.05
CA SER A 236 -7.75 -14.57 -7.86
C SER A 236 -8.24 -15.35 -6.65
N VAL A 237 -7.38 -15.45 -5.64
CA VAL A 237 -7.64 -16.18 -4.40
C VAL A 237 -7.60 -15.19 -3.25
N SER A 238 -8.67 -15.14 -2.46
CA SER A 238 -8.72 -14.36 -1.22
C SER A 238 -8.18 -15.21 -0.07
N ILE A 239 -7.06 -14.79 0.50
CA ILE A 239 -6.39 -15.45 1.61
C ILE A 239 -6.71 -14.68 2.89
N PRO A 240 -7.39 -15.28 3.87
CA PRO A 240 -7.61 -14.64 5.17
C PRO A 240 -6.29 -14.25 5.82
N TYR A 241 -6.20 -13.01 6.30
CA TYR A 241 -5.02 -12.49 6.96
C TYR A 241 -5.44 -11.57 8.10
N GLU A 242 -5.13 -11.98 9.33
CA GLU A 242 -5.29 -11.13 10.49
C GLU A 242 -3.94 -10.43 10.74
N PRO A 243 -3.86 -9.09 10.57
CA PRO A 243 -2.69 -8.34 10.97
C PRO A 243 -2.43 -8.59 12.45
N GLU A 244 -1.17 -8.75 12.79
CA GLU A 244 -0.79 -8.82 14.20
C GLU A 244 -1.18 -7.49 14.83
N LYS A 245 -2.13 -7.53 15.77
CA LYS A 245 -2.53 -6.33 16.50
C LYS A 245 -1.30 -5.85 17.26
N VAL A 246 -0.70 -4.76 16.82
CA VAL A 246 0.21 -4.01 17.67
C VAL A 246 -0.61 -3.66 18.92
N PRO A 247 -0.25 -4.13 20.11
CA PRO A 247 -0.97 -3.73 21.30
C PRO A 247 -0.90 -2.22 21.38
N ALA A 248 -2.04 -1.55 21.54
CA ALA A 248 -2.09 -0.11 21.75
C ALA A 248 -1.12 0.28 22.88
N GLY A 249 -0.67 1.54 22.90
CA GLY A 249 0.14 2.06 24.01
C GLY A 249 -0.51 1.68 25.34
N HIS A 250 0.23 0.97 26.18
CA HIS A 250 -0.26 0.50 27.48
C HIS A 250 0.66 1.09 28.55
N ALA A 251 0.08 1.89 29.43
CA ALA A 251 0.81 2.51 30.52
C ALA A 251 0.89 1.56 31.71
N GLU A 252 2.08 1.40 32.27
CA GLU A 252 2.27 0.92 33.63
C GLU A 252 2.81 2.08 34.47
N VAL A 253 2.12 2.44 35.55
CA VAL A 253 2.42 3.63 36.36
C VAL A 253 2.91 3.20 37.74
N THR A 254 4.07 3.70 38.15
CA THR A 254 4.63 3.52 39.48
C THR A 254 4.85 4.87 40.14
N ILE A 255 4.33 5.07 41.35
CA ILE A 255 4.64 6.24 42.18
C ILE A 255 5.77 5.86 43.12
N THR A 256 6.89 6.58 43.03
CA THR A 256 8.10 6.31 43.82
C THR A 256 8.08 7.05 45.14
N ASP A 257 7.61 8.30 45.15
CA ASP A 257 7.49 9.10 46.36
C ASP A 257 6.39 10.16 46.26
N ALA A 258 5.89 10.62 47.40
CA ALA A 258 4.97 11.75 47.50
C ALA A 258 5.17 12.48 48.84
N PHE A 259 5.53 13.76 48.77
CA PHE A 259 5.89 14.56 49.94
C PHE A 259 5.52 16.04 49.79
N LEU A 260 5.45 16.76 50.91
CA LEU A 260 5.25 18.20 50.90
C LEU A 260 6.57 18.93 50.68
N SER A 261 6.53 20.05 49.95
CA SER A 261 7.66 20.97 49.84
C SER A 261 8.10 21.53 51.20
N ASP A 262 9.32 22.07 51.27
CA ASP A 262 9.89 22.63 52.51
C ASP A 262 9.02 23.72 53.16
N ASP A 263 8.31 24.51 52.35
CA ASP A 263 7.36 25.54 52.80
C ASP A 263 5.98 24.97 53.18
N GLY A 264 5.72 23.70 52.85
CA GLY A 264 4.49 23.00 53.14
C GLY A 264 3.30 23.38 52.25
N ASP A 265 3.49 24.22 51.23
CA ASP A 265 2.39 24.74 50.39
C ASP A 265 2.14 23.91 49.13
N ARG A 266 3.05 22.98 48.78
CA ARG A 266 2.96 22.14 47.58
C ARG A 266 3.07 20.67 47.92
N LEU A 267 2.30 19.86 47.20
CA LEU A 267 2.48 18.41 47.16
C LEU A 267 3.30 18.06 45.92
N ILE A 268 4.45 17.42 46.14
CA ILE A 268 5.35 16.92 45.09
C ILE A 268 5.15 15.41 45.01
N ILE A 269 4.95 14.89 43.80
CA ILE A 269 4.76 13.47 43.52
C ILE A 269 5.76 13.06 42.46
N GLU A 270 6.57 12.06 42.77
CA GLU A 270 7.56 11.48 41.87
C GLU A 270 7.11 10.08 41.42
N GLY A 271 7.40 9.74 40.17
CA GLY A 271 7.05 8.42 39.66
C GLY A 271 7.63 8.13 38.29
N GLU A 272 7.21 7.00 37.74
CA GLU A 272 7.61 6.50 36.44
C GLU A 272 6.39 6.00 35.67
N ILE A 273 6.36 6.29 34.37
CA ILE A 273 5.41 5.74 33.42
C ILE A 273 6.19 4.90 32.42
N GLN A 274 5.89 3.61 32.35
CA GLN A 274 6.44 2.70 31.36
C GLN A 274 5.39 2.42 30.28
N ASN A 275 5.77 2.52 29.00
CA ASN A 275 4.92 2.04 27.92
C ASN A 275 5.25 0.57 27.62
N THR A 276 4.41 -0.35 28.06
CA THR A 276 4.52 -1.79 27.80
C THR A 276 3.77 -2.23 26.55
N GLY A 277 3.10 -1.29 25.86
CA GLY A 277 2.44 -1.49 24.58
C GLY A 277 3.38 -1.36 23.37
N GLY A 278 2.82 -1.58 22.18
CA GLY A 278 3.55 -1.55 20.90
C GLY A 278 3.42 -0.24 20.12
N GLU A 279 2.53 0.67 20.53
CA GLU A 279 2.40 2.02 19.95
C GLU A 279 2.85 3.12 20.93
N PRO A 280 3.30 4.30 20.45
CA PRO A 280 3.62 5.43 21.32
C PRO A 280 2.43 5.83 22.20
N LEU A 281 2.68 5.95 23.50
CA LEU A 281 1.71 6.41 24.49
C LEU A 281 1.81 7.92 24.62
N THR A 282 0.72 8.64 24.36
CA THR A 282 0.64 10.09 24.60
C THR A 282 -0.05 10.34 25.94
N VAL A 283 0.54 11.22 26.76
CA VAL A 283 -0.01 11.64 28.06
C VAL A 283 -0.33 13.12 27.99
N GLU A 284 -1.60 13.46 28.18
CA GLU A 284 -2.11 14.82 28.16
C GLU A 284 -2.48 15.31 29.56
N LEU A 285 -2.76 16.62 29.70
CA LEU A 285 -3.20 17.19 30.97
C LEU A 285 -4.51 16.58 31.47
N SER A 286 -5.40 16.16 30.58
CA SER A 286 -6.66 15.50 30.95
C SER A 286 -6.48 14.12 31.58
N ASP A 287 -5.32 13.49 31.39
CA ASP A 287 -5.02 12.17 31.91
C ASP A 287 -4.50 12.21 33.35
N ILE A 288 -4.26 13.42 33.88
CA ILE A 288 -3.66 13.64 35.19
C ILE A 288 -4.57 14.52 36.02
N SER A 289 -4.92 14.05 37.22
CA SER A 289 -5.65 14.89 38.17
C SER A 289 -5.39 14.49 39.61
N LEU A 290 -5.52 15.45 40.51
CA LEU A 290 -5.46 15.23 41.95
C LEU A 290 -6.77 15.70 42.58
N SER A 291 -7.40 14.81 43.34
CA SER A 291 -8.68 15.08 44.01
C SER A 291 -8.59 14.78 45.50
N SER A 292 -9.43 15.43 46.30
CA SER A 292 -9.51 15.21 47.74
C SER A 292 -10.94 15.47 48.23
N SER A 293 -11.21 15.29 49.53
CA SER A 293 -12.50 15.68 50.11
C SER A 293 -12.79 17.18 50.03
N ALA A 294 -11.77 18.02 49.83
CA ALA A 294 -11.91 19.46 49.63
C ALA A 294 -12.14 19.86 48.17
N GLY A 295 -12.06 18.90 47.23
CA GLY A 295 -12.19 19.13 45.79
C GLY A 295 -10.93 18.80 45.00
N MET A 296 -10.87 19.28 43.77
CA MET A 296 -9.72 19.10 42.86
C MET A 296 -8.60 20.08 43.22
N SER A 297 -7.37 19.58 43.22
CA SER A 297 -6.17 20.41 43.38
C SER A 297 -5.66 20.91 42.02
N GLU A 298 -5.06 22.10 42.03
CA GLU A 298 -4.46 22.68 40.83
C GLU A 298 -3.07 22.09 40.59
N LEU A 299 -2.82 21.61 39.37
CA LEU A 299 -1.48 21.22 38.93
C LEU A 299 -0.67 22.49 38.66
N ILE A 300 0.37 22.70 39.46
CA ILE A 300 1.29 23.85 39.35
C ILE A 300 2.36 23.56 38.28
N MET A 301 2.90 22.35 38.27
CA MET A 301 4.00 21.97 37.37
C MET A 301 4.00 20.47 37.07
N ALA A 302 4.44 20.13 35.87
CA ALA A 302 4.83 18.78 35.48
C ALA A 302 6.24 18.82 34.89
N ALA A 303 7.09 17.88 35.28
CA ALA A 303 8.42 17.68 34.71
C ALA A 303 8.56 16.23 34.20
N PRO A 304 8.85 15.99 32.91
CA PRO A 304 8.93 16.99 31.82
C PRO A 304 7.60 17.75 31.61
N PRO A 305 7.58 18.87 30.86
CA PRO A 305 6.32 19.55 30.57
C PRO A 305 5.43 18.70 29.66
N LEU A 306 4.12 18.72 29.92
CA LEU A 306 3.11 18.03 29.10
C LEU A 306 2.91 18.72 27.74
N PRO A 307 2.46 18.00 26.69
CA PRO A 307 2.18 16.55 26.66
C PRO A 307 3.46 15.71 26.57
N TRP A 308 3.39 14.46 27.02
CA TRP A 308 4.49 13.49 26.89
C TRP A 308 4.20 12.47 25.81
N THR A 309 5.24 12.03 25.10
CA THR A 309 5.18 10.87 24.22
C THR A 309 6.18 9.83 24.71
N VAL A 310 5.67 8.71 25.24
CA VAL A 310 6.47 7.58 25.74
C VAL A 310 6.49 6.49 24.67
N GLN A 311 7.66 6.26 24.07
CA GLN A 311 7.84 5.26 23.01
C GLN A 311 7.64 3.83 23.55
N PRO A 312 7.30 2.84 22.70
CA PRO A 312 7.21 1.44 23.10
C PRO A 312 8.47 0.96 23.84
N GLY A 313 8.28 0.35 25.01
CA GLY A 313 9.36 -0.13 25.89
C GLY A 313 10.11 0.96 26.65
N GLN A 314 9.80 2.25 26.45
CA GLN A 314 10.42 3.36 27.16
C GLN A 314 9.81 3.52 28.57
N THR A 315 10.65 3.88 29.53
CA THR A 315 10.25 4.39 30.84
C THR A 315 10.52 5.90 30.90
N GLN A 316 9.51 6.66 31.33
CA GLN A 316 9.57 8.10 31.53
C GLN A 316 9.45 8.42 33.03
N VAL A 317 10.49 9.01 33.61
CA VAL A 317 10.45 9.56 34.97
C VAL A 317 9.65 10.86 34.95
N ILE A 318 8.80 11.04 35.96
CA ILE A 318 7.89 12.18 36.08
C ILE A 318 7.97 12.80 37.49
N GLU A 319 7.76 14.11 37.54
CA GLU A 319 7.48 14.86 38.75
C GLU A 319 6.22 15.71 38.52
N LEU A 320 5.27 15.65 39.44
CA LEU A 320 4.05 16.45 39.44
C LEU A 320 4.02 17.29 40.72
N GLN A 321 3.81 18.59 40.57
CA GLN A 321 3.60 19.50 41.69
C GLN A 321 2.19 20.04 41.69
N TYR A 322 1.49 19.85 42.79
CA TYR A 322 0.14 20.35 43.03
C TYR A 322 0.12 21.38 44.16
N SER A 323 -0.87 22.27 44.16
CA SER A 323 -1.24 23.02 45.35
C SER A 323 -1.60 22.04 46.48
N LYS A 324 -1.07 22.24 47.70
CA LYS A 324 -1.39 21.37 48.83
C LYS A 324 -2.92 21.24 49.03
N PRO A 325 -3.46 20.01 49.02
CA PRO A 325 -4.88 19.79 49.32
C PRO A 325 -5.21 20.15 50.77
N ASP A 326 -6.37 20.79 51.02
CA ASP A 326 -6.92 21.02 52.36
C ASP A 326 -7.64 19.75 52.88
N ALA A 327 -6.91 18.64 52.93
CA ALA A 327 -7.40 17.33 53.34
C ALA A 327 -6.24 16.48 53.87
N SER A 328 -6.55 15.47 54.70
CA SER A 328 -5.54 14.53 55.23
C SER A 328 -5.07 13.48 54.21
N ALA A 329 -5.83 13.32 53.12
CA ALA A 329 -5.53 12.42 52.01
C ALA A 329 -6.02 12.99 50.68
N ALA A 330 -5.36 12.57 49.59
CA ALA A 330 -5.72 12.91 48.21
C ALA A 330 -5.60 11.67 47.32
N LEU A 331 -6.34 11.66 46.21
CA LEU A 331 -6.32 10.63 45.19
C LEU A 331 -5.75 11.20 43.90
N LEU A 332 -4.58 10.71 43.51
CA LEU A 332 -3.99 10.97 42.20
C LEU A 332 -4.60 10.00 41.19
N SER A 333 -5.15 10.53 40.11
CA SER A 333 -5.47 9.77 38.90
C SER A 333 -4.48 10.09 37.81
N LEU A 334 -3.86 9.05 37.23
CA LEU A 334 -2.88 9.17 36.15
C LEU A 334 -3.10 8.03 35.15
N LEU A 335 -3.51 8.36 33.92
CA LEU A 335 -3.76 7.38 32.84
C LEU A 335 -4.73 6.26 33.27
N GLY A 336 -5.74 6.60 34.08
CA GLY A 336 -6.73 5.66 34.61
C GLY A 336 -6.27 4.87 35.85
N TYR A 337 -5.00 4.95 36.25
CA TYR A 337 -4.54 4.45 37.55
C TYR A 337 -4.95 5.41 38.66
N SER A 338 -5.09 4.89 39.89
CA SER A 338 -5.50 5.66 41.06
C SER A 338 -4.62 5.34 42.26
N PHE A 339 -4.03 6.37 42.87
CA PHE A 339 -3.11 6.24 44.01
C PHE A 339 -3.58 7.13 45.16
N GLU A 340 -3.75 6.54 46.34
CA GLU A 340 -4.10 7.29 47.54
C GLU A 340 -2.83 7.79 48.23
N ILE A 341 -2.73 9.11 48.39
CA ILE A 341 -1.66 9.80 49.09
C ILE A 341 -2.19 10.21 50.45
N ARG A 342 -1.51 9.82 51.53
CA ARG A 342 -1.89 10.08 52.92
C ARG A 342 -0.82 10.88 53.65
N GLY A 343 -1.19 11.45 54.80
CA GLY A 343 -0.23 12.14 55.67
C GLY A 343 0.06 13.57 55.24
N LEU A 344 -0.95 14.26 54.68
CA LEU A 344 -0.83 15.64 54.20
C LEU A 344 -1.04 16.70 55.30
N GLN A 345 -1.21 16.26 56.56
CA GLN A 345 -1.41 17.09 57.75
C GLN A 345 -0.30 16.88 58.77
#